data_AF-A0A562PJZ5-F1
#
_entry.id   AF-A0A562PJZ5-F1
#
_cell.length_a   1.000
_cell.length_b   1.000
_cell.length_c   1.000
_cell.angle_alpha   90.00
_cell.angle_beta   90.00
_cell.angle_gamma   90.00
#
_symmetry.space_group_name_H-M   'P 1'
#
loop_
_entity.id
_entity.type
_entity.pdbx_description
1 polymer ?
#
loop_
_entity_poly.entity_id
_entity_poly.type
_entity_poly.pdbx_seq_one_letter_code
_entity_poly.pdbx_strand_id
1 'polypeptide(L)'
;MQTMNPVYRKRLWTHRIGIALSVAAMSVGVIVLLWILATLLIHGFAALTPAMFTQSTPAPGTDGGGLLNAIVGSLLMVLLSTVVSTPIGILAGIYLAEYGEENKVAQLTRFVTDIMLSAPSIVIGLFVYALYVANVKHFSGYAGSLALALIAVPVVVRTTDNMLRLVPNSLLEAAFALGAPRWKVAMMVRLRAVKAGVVTGVLLAVARVSGETAPLLFTALNNQFFSTDMNAPMANLPYVIYQFAMSPYDNWRALAWGGALLVTFSVLLLNILSRTVFTQKIPN
;
A
#
# COMPACT_ATOMS: atom_id res chain seq x y z
N MET A 1 -53.23 -25.48 -7.88
CA MET A 1 -52.32 -24.32 -7.77
C MET A 1 -52.49 -23.70 -6.40
N GLN A 2 -51.59 -24.00 -5.44
CA GLN A 2 -51.68 -23.46 -4.08
C GLN A 2 -51.46 -21.93 -4.13
N THR A 3 -52.42 -21.18 -3.61
CA THR A 3 -52.37 -19.72 -3.52
C THR A 3 -51.23 -19.31 -2.59
N MET A 4 -50.18 -18.74 -3.18
CA MET A 4 -48.97 -18.33 -2.47
C MET A 4 -49.32 -17.38 -1.31
N ASN A 5 -48.86 -17.71 -0.09
CA ASN A 5 -49.09 -16.93 1.12
C ASN A 5 -48.72 -15.44 0.89
N PRO A 6 -49.61 -14.47 1.21
CA PRO A 6 -49.38 -13.04 0.95
C PRO A 6 -48.13 -12.49 1.66
N VAL A 7 -47.77 -13.04 2.83
CA VAL A 7 -46.55 -12.69 3.56
C VAL A 7 -45.30 -13.14 2.81
N TYR A 8 -45.34 -14.35 2.24
CA TYR A 8 -44.25 -14.88 1.40
C TYR A 8 -44.09 -14.05 0.12
N ARG A 9 -45.20 -13.66 -0.52
CA ARG A 9 -45.17 -12.79 -1.71
C ARG A 9 -44.53 -11.43 -1.40
N LYS A 10 -44.90 -10.79 -0.28
CA LYS A 10 -44.29 -9.51 0.15
C LYS A 10 -42.78 -9.66 0.39
N ARG A 11 -42.34 -10.71 1.11
CA ARG A 11 -40.92 -10.98 1.34
C ARG A 11 -40.15 -11.22 0.04
N LEU A 12 -40.72 -11.96 -0.91
CA LEU A 12 -40.11 -12.21 -2.21
C LEU A 12 -39.94 -10.93 -3.03
N TRP A 13 -40.91 -10.02 -3.00
CA TRP A 13 -40.80 -8.70 -3.65
C TRP A 13 -39.73 -7.83 -2.99
N THR A 14 -39.71 -7.73 -1.66
CA THR A 14 -38.66 -6.99 -0.94
C THR A 14 -37.27 -7.56 -1.22
N HIS A 15 -37.12 -8.88 -1.26
CA HIS A 15 -35.88 -9.55 -1.62
C HIS A 15 -35.44 -9.24 -3.06
N ARG A 16 -36.36 -9.33 -4.03
CA ARG A 16 -36.06 -9.00 -5.44
C ARG A 16 -35.66 -7.54 -5.62
N ILE A 17 -36.35 -6.62 -4.94
CA ILE A 17 -36.01 -5.19 -4.95
C ILE A 17 -34.63 -4.98 -4.31
N GLY A 18 -34.36 -5.61 -3.17
CA GLY A 18 -33.06 -5.53 -2.49
C GLY A 18 -31.90 -6.02 -3.37
N ILE A 19 -32.07 -7.16 -4.04
CA ILE A 19 -31.07 -7.68 -5.00
C ILE A 19 -30.94 -6.74 -6.19
N ALA A 20 -32.04 -6.27 -6.78
CA ALA A 20 -32.01 -5.37 -7.93
C ALA A 20 -31.28 -4.07 -7.61
N LEU A 21 -31.55 -3.45 -6.46
CA LEU A 21 -30.86 -2.24 -6.01
C LEU A 21 -29.37 -2.51 -5.74
N SER A 22 -29.03 -3.66 -5.16
CA SER A 22 -27.63 -4.03 -4.89
C SER A 22 -26.86 -4.26 -6.19
N VAL A 23 -27.45 -4.96 -7.17
CA VAL A 23 -26.86 -5.18 -8.49
C VAL A 23 -26.73 -3.87 -9.26
N ALA A 24 -27.74 -2.99 -9.19
CA ALA A 24 -27.68 -1.67 -9.82
C ALA A 24 -26.54 -0.81 -9.23
N ALA A 25 -26.44 -0.75 -7.90
CA ALA A 25 -25.36 -0.03 -7.22
C ALA A 25 -23.97 -0.58 -7.58
N MET A 26 -23.81 -1.92 -7.58
CA MET A 26 -22.57 -2.57 -8.02
C MET A 26 -22.25 -2.24 -9.48
N SER A 27 -23.25 -2.30 -10.36
CA SER A 27 -23.08 -2.03 -11.80
C SER A 27 -22.59 -0.60 -12.03
N VAL A 28 -23.15 0.39 -11.33
CA VAL A 28 -22.70 1.78 -11.41
C VAL A 28 -21.21 1.89 -11.02
N GLY A 29 -20.81 1.26 -9.91
CA GLY A 29 -19.41 1.26 -9.48
C GLY A 29 -18.47 0.61 -10.49
N VAL A 30 -18.86 -0.55 -11.04
CA VAL A 30 -18.07 -1.26 -12.06
C VAL A 30 -17.97 -0.45 -13.36
N ILE A 31 -19.05 0.19 -13.80
CA ILE A 31 -19.03 1.05 -15.01
C ILE A 31 -18.07 2.23 -14.82
N VAL A 32 -18.13 2.93 -13.68
CA VAL A 32 -17.23 4.05 -13.39
C VAL A 32 -15.77 3.56 -13.32
N LEU A 33 -15.52 2.43 -12.67
CA LEU A 33 -14.18 1.83 -12.61
C LEU A 33 -13.64 1.50 -14.01
N LEU A 34 -14.45 0.81 -14.83
CA LEU A 34 -14.07 0.46 -16.20
C LEU A 34 -13.83 1.72 -17.05
N TRP A 35 -14.61 2.78 -16.85
CA TRP A 35 -14.41 4.05 -17.54
C TRP A 35 -13.08 4.72 -17.14
N ILE A 36 -12.77 4.79 -15.84
CA ILE A 36 -11.50 5.36 -15.36
C ILE A 36 -10.32 4.54 -15.91
N LEU A 37 -10.39 3.21 -15.84
CA LEU A 37 -9.35 2.34 -16.38
C LEU A 37 -9.20 2.48 -17.89
N ALA A 38 -10.31 2.50 -18.65
CA ALA A 38 -10.25 2.70 -20.10
C ALA A 38 -9.62 4.04 -20.45
N THR A 39 -10.01 5.12 -19.77
CA THR A 39 -9.45 6.46 -19.98
C THR A 39 -7.95 6.50 -19.69
N LEU A 40 -7.54 5.88 -18.57
CA LEU A 40 -6.13 5.75 -18.19
C LEU A 40 -5.33 4.95 -19.22
N LEU A 41 -5.86 3.84 -19.73
CA LEU A 41 -5.17 3.04 -20.73
C LEU A 41 -5.04 3.82 -22.05
N ILE A 42 -6.11 4.44 -22.54
CA ILE A 42 -6.09 5.20 -23.80
C ILE A 42 -5.09 6.35 -23.73
N HIS A 43 -5.19 7.21 -22.72
CA HIS A 43 -4.33 8.39 -22.61
C HIS A 43 -2.92 8.03 -22.11
N GLY A 44 -2.79 7.04 -21.23
CA GLY A 44 -1.51 6.61 -20.69
C GLY A 44 -0.64 5.93 -21.75
N PHE A 45 -1.19 5.06 -22.59
CA PHE A 45 -0.43 4.45 -23.69
C PHE A 45 -0.07 5.48 -24.76
N ALA A 46 -0.95 6.44 -25.05
CA ALA A 46 -0.63 7.53 -25.96
C ALA A 46 0.50 8.45 -25.45
N ALA A 47 0.65 8.57 -24.12
CA ALA A 47 1.68 9.40 -23.50
C ALA A 47 3.02 8.68 -23.23
N LEU A 48 3.08 7.36 -23.38
CA LEU A 48 4.28 6.58 -23.13
C LEU A 48 5.35 6.86 -24.19
N THR A 49 6.46 7.46 -23.77
CA THR A 49 7.62 7.72 -24.62
C THR A 49 8.91 7.25 -23.92
N PRO A 50 9.95 6.82 -24.66
CA PRO A 50 11.24 6.47 -24.05
C PRO A 50 11.88 7.63 -23.28
N ALA A 51 11.58 8.88 -23.66
CA ALA A 51 12.02 10.08 -22.97
C ALA A 51 11.49 10.15 -21.52
N MET A 52 10.31 9.57 -21.26
CA MET A 52 9.71 9.51 -19.93
C MET A 52 10.61 8.82 -18.90
N PHE A 53 11.38 7.82 -19.32
CA PHE A 53 12.25 7.04 -18.43
C PHE A 53 13.67 7.57 -18.37
N THR A 54 14.09 8.40 -19.33
CA THR A 54 15.49 8.85 -19.47
C THR A 54 15.68 10.32 -19.14
N GLN A 55 14.64 11.14 -19.26
CA GLN A 55 14.72 12.58 -19.01
C GLN A 55 14.05 12.98 -17.70
N SER A 56 14.52 14.10 -17.15
CA SER A 56 13.95 14.72 -15.95
C SER A 56 12.68 15.51 -16.28
N THR A 57 11.97 15.90 -15.23
CA THR A 57 10.74 16.69 -15.33
C THR A 57 10.99 17.99 -16.11
N PRO A 58 10.19 18.29 -17.15
CA PRO A 58 10.36 19.51 -17.93
C PRO A 58 9.92 20.75 -17.15
N ALA A 59 10.45 21.91 -17.53
CA ALA A 59 9.95 23.18 -17.05
C ALA A 59 8.51 23.45 -17.57
N PRO A 60 7.76 24.38 -16.93
CA PRO A 60 6.44 24.76 -17.44
C PRO A 60 6.54 25.31 -18.87
N GLY A 61 5.69 24.81 -19.77
CA GLY A 61 5.64 25.29 -21.15
C GLY A 61 6.78 24.87 -22.08
N THR A 62 7.69 23.97 -21.65
CA THR A 62 8.71 23.39 -22.55
C THR A 62 8.26 22.05 -23.11
N ASP A 63 8.43 21.85 -24.42
CA ASP A 63 8.11 20.56 -25.06
C ASP A 63 9.03 19.42 -24.60
N GLY A 64 8.48 18.22 -24.52
CA GLY A 64 9.20 17.00 -24.12
C GLY A 64 9.37 16.85 -22.61
N GLY A 65 10.49 16.23 -22.20
CA GLY A 65 10.81 15.90 -20.82
C GLY A 65 10.38 14.49 -20.39
N GLY A 66 10.66 14.14 -19.14
CA GLY A 66 10.34 12.83 -18.59
C GLY A 66 10.09 12.83 -17.09
N LEU A 67 9.99 11.65 -16.51
CA LEU A 67 9.67 11.44 -15.09
C LEU A 67 10.79 10.73 -14.34
N LEU A 68 12.02 10.68 -14.89
CA LEU A 68 13.13 9.93 -14.30
C LEU A 68 13.39 10.33 -12.83
N ASN A 69 13.43 11.63 -12.53
CA ASN A 69 13.59 12.15 -11.18
C ASN A 69 12.47 11.68 -10.23
N ALA A 70 11.23 11.67 -10.69
CA ALA A 70 10.08 11.21 -9.90
C ALA A 70 10.09 9.69 -9.68
N ILE A 71 10.49 8.91 -10.68
CA ILE A 71 10.63 7.46 -10.59
C ILE A 71 11.72 7.10 -9.58
N VAL A 72 12.91 7.68 -9.74
CA VAL A 72 14.05 7.41 -8.85
C VAL A 72 13.74 7.87 -7.43
N GLY A 73 13.18 9.08 -7.25
CA GLY A 73 12.81 9.57 -5.93
C GLY A 73 11.76 8.70 -5.24
N SER A 74 10.70 8.30 -5.95
CA SER A 74 9.72 7.34 -5.44
C SER A 74 10.36 6.02 -5.01
N LEU A 75 11.24 5.45 -5.84
CA LEU A 75 11.93 4.20 -5.53
C LEU A 75 12.82 4.32 -4.28
N LEU A 76 13.60 5.39 -4.16
CA LEU A 76 14.46 5.62 -2.99
C LEU A 76 13.64 5.73 -1.69
N MET A 77 12.52 6.48 -1.72
CA MET A 77 11.63 6.62 -0.57
C MET A 77 10.94 5.32 -0.18
N VAL A 78 10.37 4.61 -1.16
CA VAL A 78 9.70 3.33 -0.93
C VAL A 78 10.69 2.29 -0.43
N LEU A 79 11.89 2.23 -1.01
CA LEU A 79 12.94 1.30 -0.59
C LEU A 79 13.35 1.56 0.87
N LEU A 80 13.67 2.80 1.22
CA LEU A 80 14.07 3.15 2.58
C LEU A 80 12.93 2.89 3.57
N SER A 81 11.70 3.27 3.20
CA SER A 81 10.50 2.97 3.98
C SER A 81 10.33 1.47 4.21
N THR A 82 10.55 0.64 3.18
CA THR A 82 10.42 -0.82 3.25
C THR A 82 11.50 -1.42 4.14
N VAL A 83 12.75 -0.98 4.01
CA VAL A 83 13.88 -1.44 4.82
C VAL A 83 13.66 -1.17 6.31
N VAL A 84 13.00 -0.06 6.65
CA VAL A 84 12.70 0.30 8.04
C VAL A 84 11.44 -0.41 8.54
N SER A 85 10.34 -0.34 7.78
CA SER A 85 9.03 -0.84 8.22
C SER A 85 8.93 -2.36 8.26
N THR A 86 9.60 -3.07 7.35
CA THR A 86 9.55 -4.54 7.27
C THR A 86 10.07 -5.22 8.53
N PRO A 87 11.33 -4.98 8.99
CA PRO A 87 11.84 -5.63 10.19
C PRO A 87 11.04 -5.25 11.44
N ILE A 88 10.69 -3.96 11.60
CA ILE A 88 9.87 -3.48 12.72
C ILE A 88 8.51 -4.18 12.73
N GLY A 89 7.86 -4.24 11.57
CA GLY A 89 6.54 -4.83 11.42
C GLY A 89 6.54 -6.34 11.65
N ILE A 90 7.53 -7.07 11.13
CA ILE A 90 7.64 -8.51 11.33
C ILE A 90 7.92 -8.83 12.81
N LEU A 91 8.86 -8.13 13.46
CA LEU A 91 9.19 -8.36 14.86
C LEU A 91 8.01 -8.06 15.78
N ALA A 92 7.32 -6.94 15.57
CA ALA A 92 6.11 -6.61 16.31
C ALA A 92 4.97 -7.61 16.03
N GLY A 93 4.80 -8.06 14.80
CA GLY A 93 3.84 -9.12 14.44
C GLY A 93 4.14 -10.45 15.14
N ILE A 94 5.42 -10.85 15.22
CA ILE A 94 5.85 -12.04 15.97
C ILE A 94 5.52 -11.88 17.46
N TYR A 95 5.82 -10.72 18.04
CA TYR A 95 5.49 -10.43 19.44
C TYR A 95 3.98 -10.52 19.71
N LEU A 96 3.16 -9.93 18.84
CA LEU A 96 1.70 -9.97 18.96
C LEU A 96 1.13 -11.39 18.80
N ALA A 97 1.72 -12.21 17.93
CA ALA A 97 1.25 -13.56 17.68
C ALA A 97 1.68 -14.57 18.76
N GLU A 98 2.77 -14.29 19.49
CA GLU A 98 3.31 -15.17 20.55
C GLU A 98 2.81 -14.77 21.95
N TYR A 99 2.67 -13.46 22.21
CA TYR A 99 2.32 -12.93 23.53
C TYR A 99 0.93 -12.27 23.58
N GLY A 100 0.19 -12.24 22.47
CA GLY A 100 -1.01 -11.42 22.31
C GLY A 100 -2.25 -11.81 23.09
N GLU A 101 -2.37 -13.06 23.52
CA GLU A 101 -3.63 -13.56 24.08
C GLU A 101 -3.83 -13.11 25.53
N GLU A 102 -2.76 -13.06 26.33
CA GLU A 102 -2.84 -12.71 27.75
C GLU A 102 -2.21 -11.35 28.08
N ASN A 103 -1.34 -10.81 27.21
CA ASN A 103 -0.60 -9.59 27.51
C ASN A 103 -1.39 -8.32 27.14
N LYS A 104 -1.72 -7.51 28.16
CA LYS A 104 -2.36 -6.20 27.99
C LYS A 104 -1.59 -5.27 27.06
N VAL A 105 -0.25 -5.33 27.07
CA VAL A 105 0.59 -4.52 26.16
C VAL A 105 0.34 -4.91 24.72
N ALA A 106 0.26 -6.21 24.43
CA ALA A 106 0.03 -6.69 23.08
C ALA A 106 -1.40 -6.37 22.58
N GLN A 107 -2.41 -6.42 23.46
CA GLN A 107 -3.77 -5.97 23.12
C GLN A 107 -3.80 -4.46 22.81
N LEU A 108 -3.10 -3.64 23.61
CA LEU A 108 -2.97 -2.21 23.35
C LEU A 108 -2.24 -1.93 22.03
N THR A 109 -1.12 -2.61 21.77
CA THR A 109 -0.38 -2.48 20.51
C THR A 109 -1.24 -2.86 19.31
N ARG A 110 -2.04 -3.93 19.40
CA ARG A 110 -2.98 -4.32 18.34
C ARG A 110 -4.03 -3.24 18.11
N PHE A 111 -4.60 -2.68 19.18
CA PHE A 111 -5.56 -1.59 19.10
C PHE A 111 -4.96 -0.32 18.44
N VAL A 112 -3.76 0.08 18.85
CA VAL A 112 -3.05 1.23 18.23
C VAL A 112 -2.75 0.96 16.76
N THR A 113 -2.31 -0.25 16.43
CA THR A 113 -2.03 -0.67 15.05
C THR A 113 -3.31 -0.58 14.18
N ASP A 114 -4.44 -1.03 14.71
CA ASP A 114 -5.73 -0.97 14.03
C ASP A 114 -6.21 0.48 13.83
N ILE A 115 -6.00 1.36 14.83
CA ILE A 115 -6.27 2.81 14.67
C ILE A 115 -5.40 3.40 13.56
N MET A 116 -4.11 3.08 13.52
CA MET A 116 -3.20 3.61 12.50
C MET A 116 -3.60 3.20 11.08
N LEU A 117 -4.20 2.02 10.89
CA LEU A 117 -4.71 1.57 9.58
C LEU A 117 -5.97 2.33 9.13
N SER A 118 -6.76 2.82 10.09
CA SER A 118 -7.96 3.62 9.82
C SER A 118 -7.69 5.12 9.79
N ALA A 119 -6.55 5.56 10.34
CA ALA A 119 -6.20 6.97 10.39
C ALA A 119 -6.01 7.54 8.97
N PRO A 120 -6.52 8.76 8.70
CA PRO A 120 -6.25 9.43 7.43
C PRO A 120 -4.74 9.63 7.23
N SER A 121 -4.19 9.22 6.08
CA SER A 121 -2.73 9.29 5.83
C SER A 121 -2.18 10.72 5.85
N ILE A 122 -3.02 11.72 5.60
CA ILE A 122 -2.68 13.15 5.73
C ILE A 122 -2.28 13.54 7.15
N VAL A 123 -2.91 12.94 8.17
CA VAL A 123 -2.63 13.22 9.58
C VAL A 123 -1.26 12.68 9.96
N ILE A 124 -0.91 11.50 9.45
CA ILE A 124 0.42 10.90 9.63
C ILE A 124 1.49 11.79 8.95
N GLY A 125 1.19 12.31 7.76
CA GLY A 125 2.06 13.29 7.08
C GLY A 125 2.32 14.53 7.92
N LEU A 126 1.27 15.14 8.47
CA LEU A 126 1.38 16.35 9.30
C LEU A 126 2.12 16.06 10.62
N PHE A 127 1.93 14.88 11.20
CA PHE A 127 2.67 14.44 12.38
C PHE A 127 4.17 14.35 12.10
N VAL A 128 4.57 13.74 10.98
CA VAL A 128 5.99 13.68 10.57
C VAL A 128 6.53 15.05 10.22
N TYR A 129 5.73 15.92 9.61
CA TYR A 129 6.12 17.31 9.40
C TYR A 129 6.47 17.99 10.72
N ALA A 130 5.60 17.91 11.73
CA ALA A 130 5.84 18.51 13.03
C ALA A 130 7.06 17.92 13.76
N LEU A 131 7.28 16.61 13.65
CA LEU A 131 8.42 15.95 14.31
C LEU A 131 9.76 16.16 13.61
N TYR A 132 9.78 16.19 12.29
CA TYR A 132 11.02 16.21 11.51
C TYR A 132 11.18 17.52 10.73
N VAL A 133 10.31 17.78 9.75
CA VAL A 133 10.47 18.89 8.81
C VAL A 133 10.48 20.24 9.52
N ALA A 134 9.62 20.45 10.52
CA ALA A 134 9.57 21.68 11.29
C ALA A 134 10.85 21.93 12.10
N ASN A 135 11.52 20.87 12.56
CA ASN A 135 12.77 20.97 13.32
C ASN A 135 13.98 21.21 12.42
N VAL A 136 14.07 20.48 11.30
CA VAL A 136 15.19 20.60 10.36
C VAL A 136 15.00 21.78 9.38
N LYS A 137 13.79 22.36 9.32
CA LYS A 137 13.40 23.53 8.53
C LYS A 137 13.54 23.37 7.01
N HIS A 138 13.58 22.12 6.51
CA HIS A 138 13.52 21.82 5.10
C HIS A 138 12.81 20.49 4.85
N PHE A 139 12.23 20.35 3.66
CA PHE A 139 11.65 19.08 3.19
C PHE A 139 12.77 18.11 2.82
N SER A 140 12.53 16.81 2.99
CA SER A 140 13.52 15.79 2.68
C SER A 140 12.89 14.46 2.27
N GLY A 141 13.59 13.72 1.42
CA GLY A 141 13.28 12.32 1.12
C GLY A 141 13.29 11.44 2.38
N TYR A 142 14.11 11.76 3.39
CA TYR A 142 14.07 11.08 4.69
C TYR A 142 12.75 11.28 5.43
N ALA A 143 12.23 12.51 5.46
CA ALA A 143 10.93 12.80 6.06
C ALA A 143 9.82 12.03 5.32
N GLY A 144 9.87 12.02 3.99
CA GLY A 144 8.93 11.23 3.17
C GLY A 144 8.98 9.74 3.50
N SER A 145 10.19 9.17 3.55
CA SER A 145 10.40 7.76 3.89
C SER A 145 9.90 7.40 5.28
N LEU A 146 10.08 8.30 6.26
CA LEU A 146 9.58 8.12 7.62
C LEU A 146 8.06 8.09 7.67
N ALA A 147 7.39 9.01 6.97
CA ALA A 147 5.92 9.02 6.89
C ALA A 147 5.37 7.77 6.20
N LEU A 148 5.99 7.37 5.09
CA LEU A 148 5.66 6.13 4.40
C LEU A 148 5.89 4.90 5.30
N ALA A 149 6.99 4.87 6.07
CA ALA A 149 7.28 3.78 7.00
C ALA A 149 6.22 3.67 8.09
N LEU A 150 5.76 4.78 8.67
CA LEU A 150 4.68 4.79 9.67
C LEU A 150 3.36 4.23 9.12
N ILE A 151 3.07 4.44 7.83
CA ILE A 151 1.89 3.86 7.16
C ILE A 151 2.11 2.36 6.88
N ALA A 152 3.33 1.98 6.49
CA ALA A 152 3.67 0.60 6.13
C ALA A 152 3.71 -0.34 7.34
N VAL A 153 4.27 0.11 8.48
CA VAL A 153 4.43 -0.70 9.71
C VAL A 153 3.15 -1.43 10.12
N PRO A 154 2.00 -0.76 10.32
CA PRO A 154 0.82 -1.45 10.83
C PRO A 154 0.25 -2.47 9.84
N VAL A 155 0.45 -2.27 8.53
CA VAL A 155 0.07 -3.25 7.50
C VAL A 155 0.92 -4.51 7.63
N VAL A 156 2.25 -4.36 7.78
CA VAL A 156 3.18 -5.49 7.95
C VAL A 156 2.94 -6.20 9.28
N VAL A 157 2.70 -5.46 10.37
CA VAL A 157 2.36 -6.03 11.69
C VAL A 157 1.13 -6.92 11.60
N ARG A 158 0.03 -6.39 11.05
CA ARG A 158 -1.24 -7.11 11.01
C ARG A 158 -1.19 -8.33 10.09
N THR A 159 -0.54 -8.20 8.93
CA THR A 159 -0.37 -9.34 8.02
C THR A 159 0.50 -10.42 8.66
N THR A 160 1.57 -10.05 9.36
CA THR A 160 2.44 -11.01 10.07
C THR A 160 1.70 -11.70 11.22
N ASP A 161 1.00 -10.96 12.07
CA ASP A 161 0.22 -11.52 13.19
C ASP A 161 -0.87 -12.49 12.70
N ASN A 162 -1.63 -12.10 11.67
CA ASN A 162 -2.66 -12.96 11.08
C ASN A 162 -2.07 -14.25 10.51
N MET A 163 -0.94 -14.16 9.80
CA MET A 163 -0.29 -15.34 9.22
C MET A 163 0.23 -16.27 10.30
N LEU A 164 0.90 -15.76 11.34
CA LEU A 164 1.45 -16.58 12.42
C LEU A 164 0.39 -17.30 13.25
N ARG A 165 -0.85 -16.80 13.28
CA ARG A 165 -2.01 -17.45 13.93
C ARG A 165 -2.61 -18.60 13.11
N LEU A 166 -2.25 -18.74 11.84
CA LEU A 166 -2.69 -19.87 11.00
C LEU A 166 -1.86 -21.15 11.26
N VAL A 167 -0.76 -21.05 12.02
CA VAL A 167 0.08 -22.21 12.35
C VAL A 167 -0.66 -23.10 13.34
N PRO A 168 -0.83 -24.41 13.07
CA PRO A 168 -1.52 -25.32 13.99
C PRO A 168 -0.81 -25.44 15.34
N ASN A 169 -1.58 -25.43 16.43
CA ASN A 169 -1.05 -25.57 17.79
C ASN A 169 -0.31 -26.89 18.01
N SER A 170 -0.71 -27.97 17.34
CA SER A 170 -0.02 -29.27 17.43
C SER A 170 1.45 -29.20 17.00
N LEU A 171 1.78 -28.37 16.00
CA LEU A 171 3.16 -28.15 15.57
C LEU A 171 3.96 -27.39 16.64
N LEU A 172 3.30 -26.45 17.33
CA LEU A 172 3.91 -25.66 18.41
C LEU A 172 4.17 -26.53 19.64
N GLU A 173 3.17 -27.30 20.07
CA GLU A 173 3.27 -28.23 21.19
C GLU A 173 4.37 -29.26 20.95
N ALA A 174 4.48 -29.82 19.74
CA ALA A 174 5.57 -30.72 19.37
C ALA A 174 6.95 -30.05 19.46
N ALA A 175 7.07 -28.80 18.98
CA ALA A 175 8.33 -28.05 19.08
C ALA A 175 8.70 -27.75 20.54
N PHE A 176 7.73 -27.40 21.39
CA PHE A 176 7.94 -27.18 22.82
C PHE A 176 8.29 -28.47 23.57
N ALA A 177 7.70 -29.61 23.19
CA ALA A 177 8.00 -30.92 23.78
C ALA A 177 9.46 -31.36 23.53
N LEU A 178 10.08 -30.89 22.45
CA LEU A 178 11.51 -31.08 22.16
C LEU A 178 12.43 -30.16 22.99
N GLY A 179 11.87 -29.37 23.93
CA GLY A 179 12.62 -28.43 24.75
C GLY A 179 13.06 -27.16 24.02
N ALA A 180 12.48 -26.85 22.86
CA ALA A 180 12.83 -25.63 22.12
C ALA A 180 12.33 -24.38 22.86
N PRO A 181 13.18 -23.37 23.10
CA PRO A 181 12.75 -22.12 23.73
C PRO A 181 11.81 -21.33 22.81
N ARG A 182 10.91 -20.52 23.38
CA ARG A 182 9.87 -19.76 22.66
C ARG A 182 10.39 -18.96 21.47
N TRP A 183 11.51 -18.25 21.61
CA TRP A 183 12.09 -17.47 20.50
C TRP A 183 12.49 -18.36 19.30
N LYS A 184 12.94 -19.59 19.57
CA LYS A 184 13.35 -20.56 18.55
C LYS A 184 12.13 -21.15 17.85
N VAL A 185 11.06 -21.45 18.60
CA VAL A 185 9.78 -21.88 18.04
C VAL A 185 9.18 -20.76 17.17
N ALA A 186 9.19 -19.52 17.65
CA ALA A 186 8.68 -18.38 16.90
C ALA A 186 9.46 -18.13 15.58
N MET A 187 10.80 -18.08 15.64
CA MET A 187 11.62 -17.76 14.45
C MET A 187 11.85 -18.96 13.52
N MET A 188 12.14 -20.14 14.06
CA MET A 188 12.56 -21.30 13.24
C MET A 188 11.39 -22.19 12.82
N VAL A 189 10.28 -22.19 13.56
CA VAL A 189 9.10 -23.03 13.27
C VAL A 189 7.96 -22.18 12.71
N ARG A 190 7.40 -21.25 13.50
CA ARG A 190 6.23 -20.45 13.10
C ARG A 190 6.50 -19.59 11.88
N LEU A 191 7.49 -18.69 11.97
CA LEU A 191 7.81 -17.76 10.89
C LEU A 191 8.21 -18.52 9.62
N ARG A 192 8.92 -19.64 9.74
CA ARG A 192 9.32 -20.47 8.61
C ARG A 192 8.13 -21.16 7.94
N ALA A 193 7.15 -21.61 8.70
CA ALA A 193 5.93 -22.22 8.18
C ALA A 193 5.12 -21.20 7.33
N VAL A 194 5.04 -19.95 7.78
CA VAL A 194 4.19 -18.92 7.14
C VAL A 194 4.96 -17.86 6.36
N LYS A 195 6.26 -18.08 6.09
CA LYS A 195 7.14 -17.11 5.43
C LYS A 195 6.57 -16.56 4.13
N ALA A 196 5.88 -17.40 3.35
CA ALA A 196 5.30 -17.01 2.08
C ALA A 196 4.17 -15.99 2.28
N GLY A 197 3.29 -16.23 3.24
CA GLY A 197 2.21 -15.29 3.60
C GLY A 197 2.74 -13.97 4.16
N VAL A 198 3.81 -14.01 4.96
CA VAL A 198 4.48 -12.79 5.46
C VAL A 198 5.10 -11.98 4.32
N VAL A 199 5.80 -12.63 3.39
CA VAL A 199 6.37 -11.97 2.21
C VAL A 199 5.28 -11.35 1.33
N THR A 200 4.16 -12.04 1.10
CA THR A 200 3.00 -11.46 0.41
C THR A 200 2.49 -10.23 1.15
N GLY A 201 2.34 -10.29 2.48
CA GLY A 201 1.92 -9.15 3.30
C GLY A 201 2.84 -7.94 3.17
N VAL A 202 4.15 -8.15 3.18
CA VAL A 202 5.15 -7.09 2.95
C VAL A 202 5.02 -6.50 1.55
N LEU A 203 4.93 -7.32 0.51
CA LEU A 203 4.78 -6.83 -0.87
C LEU A 203 3.48 -6.03 -1.06
N LEU A 204 2.39 -6.42 -0.42
CA LEU A 204 1.13 -5.66 -0.41
C LEU A 204 1.28 -4.32 0.31
N ALA A 205 2.06 -4.26 1.40
CA ALA A 205 2.37 -3.01 2.08
C ALA A 205 3.20 -2.07 1.18
N VAL A 206 4.22 -2.60 0.50
CA VAL A 206 5.03 -1.86 -0.48
C VAL A 206 4.17 -1.32 -1.63
N ALA A 207 3.30 -2.16 -2.18
CA ALA A 207 2.39 -1.78 -3.25
C ALA A 207 1.45 -0.64 -2.84
N ARG A 208 0.94 -0.67 -1.60
CA ARG A 208 0.13 0.43 -1.03
C ARG A 208 0.92 1.72 -0.90
N VAL A 209 2.06 1.64 -0.23
CA VAL A 209 2.89 2.81 0.14
C VAL A 209 3.47 3.51 -1.09
N SER A 210 3.71 2.76 -2.17
CA SER A 210 4.15 3.30 -3.46
C SER A 210 3.15 4.25 -4.09
N GLY A 211 1.87 4.16 -3.73
CA GLY A 211 0.78 5.01 -4.23
C GLY A 211 0.32 6.10 -3.26
N GLU A 212 0.98 6.28 -2.10
CA GLU A 212 0.57 7.29 -1.11
C GLU A 212 1.05 8.70 -1.51
N THR A 213 0.09 9.61 -1.73
CA THR A 213 0.39 11.02 -2.08
C THR A 213 0.30 11.95 -0.88
N ALA A 214 -0.75 11.80 -0.07
CA ALA A 214 -1.10 12.69 1.01
C ALA A 214 0.04 13.00 2.00
N PRO A 215 0.77 12.01 2.57
CA PRO A 215 1.85 12.30 3.50
C PRO A 215 3.05 12.98 2.85
N LEU A 216 3.30 12.73 1.56
CA LEU A 216 4.44 13.27 0.83
C LEU A 216 4.31 14.77 0.56
N LEU A 217 3.07 15.28 0.47
CA LEU A 217 2.77 16.71 0.37
C LEU A 217 3.43 17.55 1.47
N PHE A 218 3.51 16.98 2.67
CA PHE A 218 4.03 17.68 3.85
C PHE A 218 5.44 17.23 4.24
N THR A 219 6.09 16.33 3.50
CA THR A 219 7.35 15.73 3.97
C THR A 219 8.47 15.81 2.94
N ALA A 220 8.30 15.14 1.80
CA ALA A 220 9.28 15.19 0.70
C ALA A 220 9.02 16.34 -0.28
N LEU A 221 7.78 16.85 -0.32
CA LEU A 221 7.29 17.83 -1.26
C LEU A 221 7.54 17.36 -2.71
N ASN A 222 8.26 18.15 -3.51
CA ASN A 222 8.62 17.82 -4.88
C ASN A 222 9.89 18.55 -5.29
N ASN A 223 10.57 18.00 -6.29
CA ASN A 223 11.75 18.58 -6.90
C ASN A 223 11.71 18.36 -8.42
N GLN A 224 11.72 19.44 -9.19
CA GLN A 224 11.72 19.34 -10.65
C GLN A 224 13.09 18.88 -11.20
N PHE A 225 14.15 19.07 -10.42
CA PHE A 225 15.50 18.64 -10.80
C PHE A 225 15.74 17.19 -10.39
N PHE A 226 16.61 16.52 -11.14
CA PHE A 226 17.13 15.23 -10.72
C PHE A 226 18.04 15.39 -9.51
N SER A 227 17.69 14.72 -8.43
CA SER A 227 18.51 14.63 -7.23
C SER A 227 18.35 13.25 -6.61
N THR A 228 19.46 12.70 -6.14
CA THR A 228 19.51 11.49 -5.31
C THR A 228 19.80 11.80 -3.84
N ASP A 229 19.91 13.09 -3.49
CA ASP A 229 20.13 13.52 -2.12
C ASP A 229 18.82 13.42 -1.32
N MET A 230 18.75 12.39 -0.47
CA MET A 230 17.61 12.12 0.41
C MET A 230 17.40 13.19 1.48
N ASN A 231 18.40 14.05 1.74
CA ASN A 231 18.25 15.17 2.65
C ASN A 231 17.62 16.40 1.98
N ALA A 232 17.54 16.43 0.65
CA ALA A 232 16.90 17.51 -0.09
C ALA A 232 15.43 17.16 -0.42
N PRO A 233 14.61 18.14 -0.85
CA PRO A 233 13.30 17.88 -1.43
C PRO A 233 13.44 16.90 -2.60
N MET A 234 12.55 15.90 -2.64
CA MET A 234 12.67 14.81 -3.59
C MET A 234 11.36 14.56 -4.34
N ALA A 235 11.47 14.36 -5.64
CA ALA A 235 10.34 14.09 -6.50
C ALA A 235 9.71 12.73 -6.19
N ASN A 236 8.39 12.64 -6.35
CA ASN A 236 7.67 11.39 -6.26
C ASN A 236 6.55 11.34 -7.29
N LEU A 237 6.35 10.17 -7.88
CA LEU A 237 5.35 9.96 -8.92
C LEU A 237 3.94 10.37 -8.50
N PRO A 238 3.41 9.97 -7.31
CA PRO A 238 2.03 10.30 -6.97
C PRO A 238 1.78 11.82 -6.86
N TYR A 239 2.73 12.57 -6.31
CA TYR A 239 2.63 14.02 -6.24
C TYR A 239 2.81 14.69 -7.61
N VAL A 240 3.79 14.23 -8.41
CA VAL A 240 4.00 14.78 -9.76
C VAL A 240 2.76 14.57 -10.63
N ILE A 241 2.14 13.38 -10.59
CA ILE A 241 0.89 13.10 -11.29
C ILE A 241 -0.21 14.07 -10.83
N TYR A 242 -0.37 14.26 -9.52
CA TYR A 242 -1.36 15.18 -8.97
C TYR A 242 -1.14 16.63 -9.45
N GLN A 243 0.10 17.13 -9.34
CA GLN A 243 0.46 18.48 -9.76
C GLN A 243 0.27 18.68 -11.27
N PHE A 244 0.65 17.69 -12.06
CA PHE A 244 0.62 17.76 -13.52
C PHE A 244 -0.79 17.60 -14.09
N ALA A 245 -1.63 16.79 -13.47
CA ALA A 245 -3.04 16.63 -13.85
C ALA A 245 -3.83 17.93 -13.66
N MET A 246 -3.47 18.75 -12.66
CA MET A 246 -4.10 20.05 -12.39
C MET A 246 -3.52 21.22 -13.21
N SER A 247 -2.47 20.95 -13.99
CA SER A 247 -1.79 21.97 -14.78
C SER A 247 -2.58 22.37 -16.03
N PRO A 248 -2.51 23.64 -16.45
CA PRO A 248 -3.09 24.08 -17.72
C PRO A 248 -2.31 23.58 -18.95
N TYR A 249 -1.08 23.08 -18.79
CA TYR A 249 -0.21 22.68 -19.90
C TYR A 249 -0.48 21.24 -20.37
N ASP A 250 -0.72 21.06 -21.68
CA ASP A 250 -1.00 19.76 -22.28
C ASP A 250 0.13 18.74 -22.13
N ASN A 251 1.38 19.20 -22.24
CA ASN A 251 2.56 18.36 -22.06
C ASN A 251 2.59 17.71 -20.65
N TRP A 252 2.29 18.47 -19.60
CA TRP A 252 2.25 18.01 -18.23
C TRP A 252 1.08 17.06 -18.01
N ARG A 253 -0.11 17.37 -18.56
CA ARG A 253 -1.25 16.44 -18.50
C ARG A 253 -0.95 15.12 -19.18
N ALA A 254 -0.27 15.13 -20.33
CA ALA A 254 0.18 13.90 -21.01
C ALA A 254 1.15 13.11 -20.12
N LEU A 255 2.18 13.76 -19.56
CA LEU A 255 3.11 13.12 -18.62
C LEU A 255 2.39 12.58 -17.37
N ALA A 256 1.35 13.25 -16.86
CA ALA A 256 0.54 12.76 -15.75
C ALA A 256 -0.19 11.46 -16.11
N TRP A 257 -0.77 11.36 -17.30
CA TRP A 257 -1.40 10.12 -17.79
C TRP A 257 -0.39 8.97 -17.91
N GLY A 258 0.79 9.24 -18.49
CA GLY A 258 1.87 8.26 -18.57
C GLY A 258 2.33 7.82 -17.18
N GLY A 259 2.55 8.77 -16.26
CA GLY A 259 2.97 8.51 -14.88
C GLY A 259 1.94 7.70 -14.10
N ALA A 260 0.66 8.03 -14.24
CA ALA A 260 -0.44 7.28 -13.64
C ALA A 260 -0.47 5.84 -14.16
N LEU A 261 -0.30 5.64 -15.47
CA LEU A 261 -0.25 4.30 -16.06
C LEU A 261 0.93 3.49 -15.50
N LEU A 262 2.11 4.10 -15.39
CA LEU A 262 3.30 3.48 -14.81
C LEU A 262 3.06 3.03 -13.36
N VAL A 263 2.52 3.90 -12.51
CA VAL A 263 2.22 3.57 -11.11
C VAL A 263 1.17 2.47 -11.03
N THR A 264 0.07 2.57 -11.79
CA THR A 264 -1.00 1.57 -11.80
C THR A 264 -0.47 0.20 -12.23
N PHE A 265 0.29 0.11 -13.31
CA PHE A 265 0.86 -1.17 -13.76
C PHE A 265 1.89 -1.71 -12.76
N SER A 266 2.73 -0.86 -12.17
CA SER A 266 3.73 -1.29 -11.19
C SER A 266 3.07 -1.87 -9.94
N VAL A 267 2.06 -1.19 -9.40
CA VAL A 267 1.28 -1.65 -8.24
C VAL A 267 0.49 -2.91 -8.58
N LEU A 268 -0.13 -2.98 -9.75
CA LEU A 268 -0.85 -4.17 -10.20
C LEU A 268 0.09 -5.38 -10.33
N LEU A 269 1.25 -5.19 -10.95
CA LEU A 269 2.26 -6.24 -11.12
C LEU A 269 2.77 -6.73 -9.76
N LEU A 270 3.07 -5.83 -8.82
CA LEU A 270 3.44 -6.19 -7.45
C LEU A 270 2.33 -6.99 -6.75
N ASN A 271 1.07 -6.58 -6.89
CA ASN A 271 -0.08 -7.29 -6.30
C ASN A 271 -0.31 -8.67 -6.92
N ILE A 272 -0.14 -8.81 -8.24
CA ILE A 272 -0.27 -10.11 -8.91
C ILE A 272 0.87 -11.02 -8.50
N LEU A 273 2.13 -10.55 -8.57
CA LEU A 273 3.30 -11.34 -8.20
C LEU A 273 3.28 -11.77 -6.74
N SER A 274 2.86 -10.87 -5.83
CA SER A 274 2.76 -11.20 -4.40
C SER A 274 1.77 -12.33 -4.13
N ARG A 275 0.71 -12.43 -4.95
CA ARG A 275 -0.32 -13.46 -4.84
C ARG A 275 0.05 -14.74 -5.57
N THR A 276 0.62 -14.68 -6.77
CA THR A 276 0.87 -15.87 -7.61
C THR A 276 2.15 -16.61 -7.25
N VAL A 277 3.26 -15.89 -7.01
CA VAL A 277 4.58 -16.50 -6.77
C VAL A 277 4.68 -17.15 -5.39
N PHE A 278 4.00 -16.58 -4.40
CA PHE A 278 4.08 -17.01 -3.00
C PHE A 278 2.86 -17.81 -2.53
N THR A 279 1.97 -18.22 -3.44
CA THR A 279 0.93 -19.20 -3.09
C THR A 279 1.60 -20.51 -2.70
N GLN A 280 1.60 -20.84 -1.41
CA GLN A 280 1.98 -22.17 -0.94
C GLN A 280 0.95 -23.15 -1.49
N LYS A 281 1.37 -24.00 -2.44
CA LYS A 281 0.63 -25.23 -2.73
C LYS A 281 0.66 -26.07 -1.46
N ILE A 282 -0.51 -26.26 -0.84
CA ILE A 282 -0.68 -27.25 0.22
C ILE A 282 -0.32 -28.59 -0.44
N PRO A 283 0.73 -29.30 0.03
CA PRO A 283 0.91 -30.68 -0.36
C PRO A 283 -0.28 -31.44 0.23
N ASN A 284 -1.15 -31.94 -0.64
CA ASN A 284 -2.17 -32.91 -0.24
C ASN A 284 -1.51 -34.17 0.32
#